data_AF-A0A2G1WRG2-F1
#
_entry.id   AF-A0A2G1WRG2-F1
#
_cell.length_a   1.000
_cell.length_b   1.000
_cell.length_c   1.000
_cell.angle_alpha   90.00
_cell.angle_beta   90.00
_cell.angle_gamma   90.00
#
_symmetry.space_group_name_H-M   'P 1'
#
loop_
_entity.id
_entity.type
_entity.pdbx_description
1 polymer ?
#
loop_
_entity_poly.entity_id
_entity_poly.type
_entity_poly.pdbx_seq_one_letter_code
_entity_poly.pdbx_strand_id
1 'polypeptide(L)'
;MREDALATRLVEHYEATAESPAIRLEEPYDADGRQGVVDLFVRTRTPEPVDRVIELKADAAVRRATGANEILRQYRRMERYFHVDERHALRPKLGRTEPGARYLLCFAPTPTCVHHVAENRTLYGSIDPDARAGDVPAVR
;
A
#
# COMPACT_ATOMS: atom_id res chain seq x y z
N MET A 1 -4.18 -1.80 -19.00
CA MET A 1 -3.36 -2.76 -18.21
C MET A 1 -4.27 -3.40 -17.18
N ARG A 2 -4.11 -4.70 -16.89
CA ARG A 2 -4.87 -5.37 -15.83
C ARG A 2 -4.11 -5.30 -14.49
N GLU A 3 -4.82 -5.49 -13.39
CA GLU A 3 -4.27 -5.39 -12.03
C GLU A 3 -3.25 -6.50 -11.74
N ASP A 4 -3.52 -7.73 -12.19
CA ASP A 4 -2.59 -8.86 -12.18
C ASP A 4 -1.24 -8.51 -12.82
N ALA A 5 -1.25 -7.88 -14.00
CA ALA A 5 -0.05 -7.46 -14.70
C ALA A 5 0.72 -6.36 -13.95
N LEU A 6 0.02 -5.44 -13.27
CA LEU A 6 0.65 -4.43 -12.43
C LEU A 6 1.30 -5.08 -11.20
N ALA A 7 0.61 -6.02 -10.55
CA ALA A 7 1.15 -6.78 -9.44
C ALA A 7 2.41 -7.56 -9.84
N THR A 8 2.37 -8.28 -10.97
CA THR A 8 3.55 -8.99 -11.50
C THR A 8 4.75 -8.06 -11.68
N ARG A 9 4.55 -6.86 -12.25
CA ARG A 9 5.64 -5.88 -12.45
C ARG A 9 6.24 -5.39 -11.14
N LEU A 10 5.42 -5.19 -10.11
CA LEU A 10 5.91 -4.79 -8.79
C LEU A 10 6.64 -5.94 -8.08
N VAL A 11 6.15 -7.18 -8.21
CA VAL A 11 6.86 -8.38 -7.72
C VAL A 11 8.24 -8.46 -8.36
N GLU A 12 8.32 -8.45 -9.70
CA GLU A 12 9.58 -8.46 -10.47
C GLU A 12 10.53 -7.34 -10.00
N HIS A 13 10.00 -6.13 -9.78
CA HIS A 13 10.78 -5.01 -9.29
C HIS A 13 11.41 -5.28 -7.93
N TYR A 14 10.63 -5.75 -6.94
CA TYR A 14 11.17 -5.99 -5.61
C TYR A 14 12.13 -7.18 -5.57
N GLU A 15 11.86 -8.25 -6.34
CA GLU A 15 12.79 -9.38 -6.48
C GLU A 15 14.14 -8.95 -7.08
N ALA A 16 14.13 -8.00 -8.02
CA ALA A 16 15.35 -7.49 -8.65
C ALA A 16 16.11 -6.45 -7.81
N THR A 17 15.43 -5.71 -6.92
CA THR A 17 16.02 -4.53 -6.25
C THR A 17 16.20 -4.69 -4.75
N ALA A 18 15.52 -5.64 -4.10
CA ALA A 18 15.64 -5.87 -2.68
C ALA A 18 16.35 -7.19 -2.37
N GLU A 19 17.12 -7.22 -1.29
CA GLU A 19 17.74 -8.44 -0.81
C GLU A 19 16.71 -9.32 -0.09
N SER A 20 16.42 -10.49 -0.69
CA SER A 20 15.52 -11.52 -0.15
C SER A 20 14.20 -10.97 0.42
N PRO A 21 13.40 -10.23 -0.38
CA PRO A 21 12.15 -9.66 0.09
C PRO A 21 11.13 -10.75 0.43
N ALA A 22 10.30 -10.51 1.45
CA ALA A 22 9.13 -11.33 1.71
C ALA A 22 7.94 -10.70 0.96
N ILE A 23 7.44 -11.37 -0.07
CA ILE A 23 6.36 -10.86 -0.94
C ILE A 23 5.11 -11.73 -0.78
N ARG A 24 3.95 -11.10 -0.61
CA ARG A 24 2.63 -11.77 -0.54
C ARG A 24 1.62 -10.99 -1.37
N LEU A 25 0.89 -11.69 -2.23
CA LEU A 25 -0.24 -11.14 -2.99
C LEU A 25 -1.53 -11.43 -2.24
N GLU A 26 -2.49 -10.52 -2.34
CA GLU A 26 -3.80 -10.67 -1.69
C GLU A 26 -3.65 -11.00 -0.20
N GLU A 27 -2.78 -10.27 0.51
CA GLU A 27 -2.47 -10.52 1.91
C GLU A 27 -3.67 -10.16 2.80
N PRO A 28 -4.31 -11.15 3.46
CA PRO A 28 -5.50 -10.91 4.25
C PRO A 28 -5.13 -10.31 5.61
N TYR A 29 -5.97 -9.43 6.13
CA TYR A 29 -5.87 -8.96 7.51
C TYR A 29 -7.24 -8.99 8.20
N ASP A 30 -7.23 -9.17 9.52
CA ASP A 30 -8.41 -9.11 10.37
C ASP A 30 -8.08 -8.29 11.63
N ALA A 31 -8.59 -7.06 11.68
CA ALA A 31 -8.46 -6.19 12.83
C ALA A 31 -9.79 -6.13 13.59
N ASP A 32 -9.97 -6.97 14.61
CA ASP A 32 -11.18 -7.04 15.44
C ASP A 32 -12.47 -7.27 14.62
N GLY A 33 -12.46 -8.20 13.68
CA GLY A 33 -13.58 -8.50 12.78
C GLY A 33 -13.68 -7.59 11.56
N ARG A 34 -12.76 -6.62 11.42
CA ARG A 34 -12.66 -5.76 10.23
C ARG A 34 -11.74 -6.40 9.21
N GLN A 35 -12.29 -7.39 8.53
CA GLN A 35 -11.59 -8.11 7.48
C GLN A 35 -11.32 -7.22 6.26
N GLY A 36 -10.19 -7.47 5.62
CA GLY A 36 -9.79 -6.89 4.36
C GLY A 36 -8.63 -7.68 3.74
N VAL A 37 -8.26 -7.28 2.53
CA VAL A 37 -7.17 -7.87 1.77
C VAL A 37 -6.37 -6.73 1.17
N VAL A 38 -5.05 -6.84 1.23
CA VAL A 38 -4.11 -5.91 0.57
C VAL A 38 -3.63 -6.56 -0.71
N ASP A 39 -3.68 -5.82 -1.81
CA ASP A 39 -3.32 -6.34 -3.13
C ASP A 39 -1.88 -6.88 -3.16
N LEU A 40 -0.93 -6.15 -2.55
CA LEU A 40 0.46 -6.56 -2.45
C LEU A 40 1.10 -6.12 -1.12
N PHE A 41 1.69 -7.07 -0.41
CA PHE A 41 2.54 -6.84 0.75
C PHE A 41 3.99 -7.20 0.43
N VAL A 42 4.92 -6.30 0.77
CA VAL A 42 6.37 -6.53 0.62
C VAL A 42 7.12 -6.12 1.87
N ARG A 43 7.88 -7.04 2.46
CA ARG A 43 8.82 -6.76 3.55
C ARG A 43 10.25 -6.84 3.05
N THR A 44 10.96 -5.71 3.11
CA THR A 44 12.42 -5.68 2.92
C THR A 44 13.12 -5.72 4.28
N ARG A 45 14.37 -6.21 4.36
CA ARG A 45 15.12 -6.33 5.62
C ARG A 45 16.34 -5.43 5.74
N THR A 46 16.90 -4.99 4.61
CA THR A 46 18.10 -4.15 4.55
C THR A 46 17.74 -2.74 4.03
N PRO A 47 18.32 -1.66 4.61
CA PRO A 47 19.19 -1.65 5.79
C PRO A 47 18.45 -1.94 7.11
N GLU A 48 17.13 -1.75 7.13
CA GLU A 48 16.25 -2.09 8.26
C GLU A 48 14.92 -2.68 7.75
N PRO A 49 14.17 -3.43 8.59
CA PRO A 49 12.86 -3.94 8.20
C PRO A 49 11.83 -2.84 7.92
N VAL A 50 11.29 -2.85 6.69
CA VAL A 50 10.24 -1.94 6.21
C VAL A 50 9.14 -2.75 5.52
N ASP A 51 7.92 -2.60 6.02
CA ASP A 51 6.71 -3.15 5.41
C ASP A 51 6.18 -2.20 4.35
N ARG A 52 5.84 -2.70 3.18
CA ARG A 52 5.17 -1.96 2.12
C ARG A 52 3.81 -2.58 1.92
N VAL A 53 2.78 -1.80 2.21
CA VAL A 53 1.38 -2.22 2.15
C VAL A 53 0.78 -1.49 0.96
N ILE A 54 0.53 -2.20 -0.12
CA ILE A 54 0.33 -1.63 -1.46
C ILE A 54 -1.06 -1.97 -1.95
N GLU A 55 -1.85 -0.92 -2.17
CA GLU A 55 -3.13 -0.99 -2.87
C GLU A 55 -2.92 -0.65 -4.36
N LEU A 56 -3.41 -1.50 -5.26
CA LEU A 56 -3.26 -1.39 -6.71
C LEU A 56 -4.57 -0.95 -7.35
N LYS A 57 -4.48 -0.08 -8.36
CA LYS A 57 -5.63 0.36 -9.16
C LYS A 57 -5.29 0.32 -10.65
N ALA A 58 -5.94 -0.58 -11.37
CA ALA A 58 -5.89 -0.65 -12.83
C ALA A 58 -7.11 0.01 -13.49
N ASP A 59 -7.15 0.02 -14.83
CA ASP A 59 -8.20 0.68 -15.62
C ASP A 59 -9.62 0.26 -15.19
N ALA A 60 -9.80 -1.03 -14.91
CA ALA A 60 -11.09 -1.58 -14.50
C ALA A 60 -11.54 -1.04 -13.13
N ALA A 61 -10.63 -0.95 -12.16
CA ALA A 61 -10.93 -0.41 -10.83
C ALA A 61 -11.29 1.08 -10.92
N VAL A 62 -10.53 1.87 -11.68
CA VAL A 62 -10.79 3.30 -11.90
C VAL A 62 -12.15 3.53 -12.56
N ARG A 63 -12.50 2.76 -13.59
CA ARG A 63 -13.79 2.89 -14.30
C ARG A 63 -14.99 2.44 -13.47
N ARG A 64 -14.79 1.49 -12.55
CA ARG A 64 -15.87 0.97 -11.68
C ARG A 64 -16.09 1.81 -10.44
N ALA A 65 -15.05 2.48 -9.96
CA ALA A 65 -15.18 3.38 -8.82
C ALA A 65 -16.16 4.52 -9.14
N THR A 66 -17.01 4.86 -8.18
CA THR A 66 -17.90 6.03 -8.22
C THR A 66 -17.13 7.36 -8.17
N GLY A 67 -15.81 7.32 -7.96
CA GLY A 67 -14.90 8.45 -8.02
C GLY A 67 -13.65 8.24 -7.16
N ALA A 68 -12.77 9.25 -7.13
CA ALA A 68 -11.52 9.17 -6.37
C ALA A 68 -11.73 9.01 -4.85
N ASN A 69 -12.84 9.53 -4.31
CA ASN A 69 -13.21 9.35 -2.90
C ASN A 69 -13.43 7.89 -2.52
N GLU A 70 -13.95 7.06 -3.42
CA GLU A 70 -14.15 5.64 -3.15
C GLU A 70 -12.82 4.89 -3.07
N ILE A 71 -11.91 5.18 -4.00
CA ILE A 71 -10.54 4.63 -4.01
C ILE A 71 -9.80 5.04 -2.73
N LEU A 72 -9.89 6.31 -2.33
CA LEU A 72 -9.29 6.78 -1.08
C LEU A 72 -9.90 6.15 0.16
N ARG A 73 -11.20 5.87 0.14
CA ARG A 73 -11.86 5.14 1.23
C ARG A 73 -11.32 3.72 1.38
N GLN A 74 -11.08 3.02 0.26
CA GLN A 74 -10.48 1.69 0.25
C GLN A 74 -9.05 1.75 0.82
N TYR A 75 -8.22 2.64 0.27
CA TYR A 75 -6.85 2.86 0.74
C TYR A 75 -6.77 3.19 2.23
N ARG A 76 -7.56 4.18 2.72
CA ARG A 76 -7.57 4.58 4.13
C ARG A 76 -8.07 3.49 5.07
N ARG A 77 -8.94 2.59 4.59
CA ARG A 77 -9.39 1.42 5.36
C ARG A 77 -8.24 0.43 5.55
N MET A 78 -7.52 0.12 4.47
CA MET A 78 -6.32 -0.72 4.53
C MET A 78 -5.29 -0.09 5.49
N GLU A 79 -4.99 1.19 5.30
CA GLU A 79 -4.00 1.93 6.08
C GLU A 79 -4.27 1.85 7.58
N ARG A 80 -5.54 2.07 7.97
CA ARG A 80 -5.97 2.10 9.37
C ARG A 80 -5.90 0.74 10.06
N TYR A 81 -6.14 -0.35 9.34
CA TYR A 81 -6.42 -1.64 9.96
C TYR A 81 -5.37 -2.71 9.71
N PHE A 82 -4.53 -2.60 8.67
CA PHE A 82 -3.58 -3.65 8.32
C PHE A 82 -2.64 -4.01 9.49
N HIS A 83 -1.97 -3.02 10.09
CA HIS A 83 -1.07 -3.25 11.22
C HIS A 83 -1.76 -3.29 12.59
N VAL A 84 -3.09 -3.16 12.64
CA VAL A 84 -3.88 -3.44 13.86
C VAL A 84 -4.12 -4.95 14.01
N ASP A 85 -4.16 -5.70 12.90
CA ASP A 85 -4.08 -7.16 12.93
C ASP A 85 -2.79 -7.61 13.63
N GLU A 86 -2.91 -8.46 14.64
CA GLU A 86 -1.78 -8.97 15.43
C GLU A 86 -0.73 -9.67 14.55
N ARG A 87 -1.15 -10.30 13.45
CA ARG A 87 -0.25 -10.99 12.50
C ARG A 87 0.70 -10.03 11.80
N HIS A 88 0.28 -8.78 11.62
CA HIS A 88 1.05 -7.74 10.92
C HIS A 88 1.55 -6.65 11.88
N ALA A 89 1.30 -6.76 13.17
CA ALA A 89 1.64 -5.72 14.14
C ALA A 89 3.14 -5.34 14.10
N LEU A 90 3.41 -4.04 13.94
CA LEU A 90 4.76 -3.51 13.99
C LEU A 90 5.18 -3.22 15.43
N ARG A 91 6.46 -3.50 15.74
CA ARG A 91 7.05 -3.18 17.04
C ARG A 91 8.02 -1.99 16.92
N PRO A 92 8.02 -1.07 17.90
CA PRO A 92 9.04 -0.04 18.00
C PRO A 92 10.45 -0.64 18.08
N LYS A 93 11.42 0.06 17.48
CA LYS A 93 12.84 -0.31 17.53
C LYS A 93 13.66 0.93 17.84
N LEU A 94 14.52 0.85 18.86
CA LEU A 94 15.40 1.95 19.25
C LEU A 94 16.38 2.25 18.12
N GLY A 95 16.58 3.52 17.80
CA GLY A 95 17.54 3.96 16.77
C GLY A 95 17.11 3.66 15.33
N ARG A 96 15.85 3.29 15.09
CA ARG A 96 15.30 3.11 13.74
C ARG A 96 15.43 4.42 12.94
N THR A 97 16.00 4.32 11.74
CA THR A 97 16.24 5.45 10.83
C THR A 97 15.26 5.51 9.65
N GLU A 98 14.72 4.35 9.25
CA GLU A 98 13.68 4.23 8.21
C GLU A 98 12.27 4.07 8.83
N PRO A 99 11.18 4.42 8.13
CA PRO A 99 9.84 4.12 8.62
C PRO A 99 9.64 2.60 8.75
N GLY A 100 8.83 2.17 9.72
CA GLY A 100 8.48 0.76 9.86
C GLY A 100 7.51 0.28 8.77
N ALA A 101 6.71 1.18 8.21
CA ALA A 101 5.82 0.90 7.10
C ALA A 101 5.75 2.04 6.07
N ARG A 102 5.44 1.67 4.82
CA ARG A 102 5.08 2.57 3.72
C ARG A 102 3.76 2.10 3.11
N TYR A 103 2.75 2.96 3.11
CA TYR A 103 1.41 2.68 2.60
C TYR A 103 1.23 3.27 1.22
N LEU A 104 1.20 2.45 0.18
CA LEU A 104 1.25 2.94 -1.19
C LEU A 104 -0.10 2.74 -1.90
N LEU A 105 -0.59 3.77 -2.57
CA LEU A 105 -1.68 3.68 -3.54
C LEU A 105 -1.09 3.79 -4.96
N CYS A 106 -0.96 2.67 -5.65
CA CYS A 106 -0.33 2.61 -6.96
C CYS A 106 -1.37 2.47 -8.07
N PHE A 107 -1.28 3.36 -9.06
CA PHE A 107 -2.09 3.30 -10.26
C PHE A 107 -1.30 2.70 -11.42
N ALA A 108 -1.97 1.91 -12.27
CA ALA A 108 -1.35 1.42 -13.49
C ALA A 108 -0.93 2.60 -14.38
N PRO A 109 0.22 2.54 -15.07
CA PRO A 109 0.70 3.62 -15.94
C PRO A 109 -0.02 3.61 -17.30
N THR A 110 -1.34 3.78 -17.27
CA THR A 110 -2.22 3.83 -18.45
C THR A 110 -2.81 5.22 -18.62
N PRO A 111 -3.26 5.62 -19.83
CA PRO A 111 -3.91 6.91 -20.03
C PRO A 111 -5.12 7.13 -19.11
N THR A 112 -5.94 6.08 -18.88
CA THR A 112 -7.12 6.17 -18.01
C THR A 112 -6.73 6.49 -16.57
N CYS A 113 -5.79 5.74 -16.01
CA CYS A 113 -5.33 5.94 -14.63
C CYS A 113 -4.59 7.27 -14.45
N VAL A 114 -3.71 7.64 -15.39
CA VAL A 114 -2.97 8.90 -15.37
C VAL A 114 -3.93 10.09 -15.42
N HIS A 115 -4.92 10.06 -16.31
CA HIS A 115 -5.95 11.10 -16.41
C HIS A 115 -6.74 11.22 -15.10
N HIS A 116 -7.20 10.10 -14.55
CA HIS A 116 -7.94 10.06 -13.29
C HIS A 116 -7.15 10.69 -12.13
N VAL A 117 -5.88 10.35 -11.99
CA VAL A 117 -5.02 10.93 -10.94
C VAL A 117 -4.81 12.43 -11.18
N ALA A 118 -4.58 12.86 -12.42
CA ALA A 118 -4.37 14.26 -12.76
C ALA A 118 -5.61 15.12 -12.46
N GLU A 119 -6.81 14.64 -12.81
CA GLU A 119 -8.08 15.32 -12.53
C GLU A 119 -8.35 15.44 -11.03
N ASN A 120 -7.95 14.43 -10.25
CA ASN A 120 -8.20 14.35 -8.81
C ASN A 120 -6.98 14.72 -7.95
N ARG A 121 -5.98 15.39 -8.54
CA ARG A 121 -4.67 15.67 -7.90
C ARG A 121 -4.78 16.35 -6.53
N THR A 122 -5.73 17.26 -6.35
CA THR A 122 -5.91 17.99 -5.08
C THR A 122 -6.40 17.05 -3.98
N LEU A 123 -7.23 16.08 -4.34
CA LEU A 123 -7.76 15.09 -3.41
C LEU A 123 -6.70 14.07 -3.02
N TYR A 124 -5.94 13.55 -4.00
CA TYR A 124 -4.82 12.65 -3.71
C TYR A 124 -3.68 13.35 -2.96
N GLY A 125 -3.41 14.62 -3.29
CA GLY A 125 -2.41 15.45 -2.62
C GLY A 125 -2.82 15.91 -1.22
N SER A 126 -4.05 15.67 -0.78
CA SER A 126 -4.48 15.97 0.59
C SER A 126 -4.04 14.91 1.61
N ILE A 127 -3.34 13.85 1.17
CA ILE A 127 -2.80 12.81 2.05
C ILE A 127 -1.54 13.37 2.70
N ASP A 128 -1.54 13.46 4.03
CA ASP A 128 -0.34 13.79 4.80
C ASP A 128 0.68 12.65 4.64
N PRO A 129 1.91 12.92 4.15
CA PRO A 129 2.92 11.88 3.98
C PRO A 129 3.34 11.26 5.32
N ASP A 130 3.24 11.98 6.43
CA ASP A 130 3.61 11.46 7.74
C ASP A 130 2.46 10.64 8.34
N ALA A 131 2.80 9.44 8.82
CA ALA A 131 1.84 8.51 9.38
C ALA A 131 2.40 7.73 10.57
N ARG A 132 1.51 6.99 11.24
CA ARG A 132 1.87 6.06 12.30
C ARG A 132 1.06 4.76 12.16
N ALA A 133 1.75 3.64 12.33
CA ALA A 133 1.16 2.32 12.49
C ALA A 133 1.34 1.92 13.97
N GLY A 134 0.33 2.20 14.80
CA GLY A 134 0.47 2.17 16.26
C GLY A 134 1.53 3.18 16.71
N ASP A 135 2.56 2.71 17.43
CA ASP A 135 3.67 3.55 17.91
C ASP A 135 4.85 3.63 16.93
N VAL A 136 4.72 3.04 15.73
CA VAL A 136 5.80 2.96 14.74
C VAL A 136 5.63 4.03 13.66
N PRO A 137 6.67 4.83 13.35
CA PRO A 137 6.63 5.78 12.23
C PRO A 137 6.33 5.08 10.91
N ALA A 138 5.44 5.68 10.11
CA ALA A 138 5.08 5.21 8.78
C ALA A 138 5.02 6.37 7.80
N VAL A 139 5.07 6.06 6.50
CA VAL A 139 4.95 7.03 5.41
C VAL A 139 3.84 6.60 4.44
N ARG A 140 3.16 7.56 3.80
CA ARG A 140 2.14 7.34 2.76
C ARG A 140 2.64 7.75 1.38
#